data_AF-A0A7S2BJH1-F1
#
_entry.id   AF-A0A7S2BJH1-F1
#
_cell.length_a   1.000
_cell.length_b   1.000
_cell.length_c   1.000
_cell.angle_alpha   90.00
_cell.angle_beta   90.00
_cell.angle_gamma   90.00
#
_symmetry.space_group_name_H-M   'P 1'
#
loop_
_entity.id
_entity.type
_entity.pdbx_description
1 polymer ?
#
loop_
_entity_poly.entity_id
_entity_poly.type
_entity_poly.pdbx_seq_one_letter_code
_entity_poly.pdbx_strand_id
1 'polypeptide(L)'
;GMENAFFHDFQGGQKVWGSSKVKLCPAANPFRKVQGNYFHNNQGFGFYHPHKSYPTRVQTDGNGMVSDWNSCLGFDPTTGDDNSAETVVENHTELFHNFGAGGYDGGETSFRNAVFAFALAGNYYKTFRRGSRTGPYCTNCFYTNNLHPMAPGGSCMFEFKDTVFEDTLYGLMINHHCGNNNEWTGGLCASHFWFTG
;
A
#
# COMPACT_ATOMS: atom_id res chain seq x y z
N GLY A 1 -17.58 -11.43 -5.76
CA GLY A 1 -16.25 -11.77 -6.31
C GLY A 1 -15.11 -11.20 -5.48
N MET A 2 -15.27 -11.07 -4.17
CA MET A 2 -14.24 -10.59 -3.21
C MET A 2 -14.27 -11.46 -1.93
N GLU A 3 -14.73 -12.70 -2.06
CA GLU A 3 -15.07 -13.58 -0.95
C GLU A 3 -13.82 -14.09 -0.21
N ASN A 4 -12.63 -14.05 -0.84
CA ASN A 4 -11.36 -14.49 -0.26
C ASN A 4 -10.37 -13.32 -0.21
N ALA A 5 -10.77 -12.22 0.41
CA ALA A 5 -10.02 -10.98 0.39
C ALA A 5 -9.99 -10.28 1.75
N PHE A 6 -8.93 -9.50 1.98
CA PHE A 6 -8.90 -8.49 3.03
C PHE A 6 -9.21 -7.14 2.39
N PHE A 7 -10.38 -6.62 2.68
CA PHE A 7 -10.79 -5.28 2.27
C PHE A 7 -10.93 -4.38 3.47
N HIS A 8 -10.24 -3.26 3.40
CA HIS A 8 -10.52 -2.12 4.25
C HIS A 8 -10.65 -0.92 3.34
N ASP A 9 -11.72 -0.14 3.47
CA ASP A 9 -12.02 0.93 2.52
C ASP A 9 -12.67 2.12 3.24
N PHE A 10 -12.06 3.29 3.10
CA PHE A 10 -12.57 4.53 3.66
C PHE A 10 -13.10 5.44 2.55
N GLN A 11 -14.26 5.11 1.99
CA GLN A 11 -14.89 5.89 0.93
C GLN A 11 -15.69 7.11 1.41
N GLY A 12 -15.84 7.31 2.73
CA GLY A 12 -16.51 8.49 3.25
C GLY A 12 -15.70 9.75 2.94
N GLY A 13 -16.33 10.82 2.46
CA GLY A 13 -15.73 12.12 2.14
C GLY A 13 -15.04 12.86 3.30
N GLN A 14 -14.66 12.15 4.35
CA GLN A 14 -13.72 12.59 5.36
C GLN A 14 -12.34 12.68 4.69
N LYS A 15 -11.93 13.90 4.39
CA LYS A 15 -10.53 14.19 4.08
C LYS A 15 -9.69 13.52 5.15
N VAL A 16 -8.67 12.76 4.75
CA VAL A 16 -7.41 12.24 5.37
C VAL A 16 -7.14 12.50 6.88
N TRP A 17 -7.76 13.50 7.48
CA TRP A 17 -7.67 13.98 8.84
C TRP A 17 -8.94 13.59 9.60
N GLY A 18 -8.80 12.78 10.64
CA GLY A 18 -9.88 12.16 11.39
C GLY A 18 -11.02 13.07 11.89
N SER A 19 -12.07 12.45 12.43
CA SER A 19 -13.21 13.18 12.98
C SER A 19 -12.93 13.61 14.42
N SER A 20 -12.78 14.91 14.65
CA SER A 20 -12.60 15.48 16.01
C SER A 20 -13.77 15.19 16.96
N LYS A 21 -14.95 14.87 16.42
CA LYS A 21 -16.14 14.49 17.20
C LYS A 21 -16.02 13.10 17.82
N VAL A 22 -15.26 12.19 17.21
CA VAL A 22 -15.09 10.80 17.68
C VAL A 22 -13.66 10.56 18.20
N LYS A 23 -12.75 11.53 18.02
CA LYS A 23 -11.32 11.45 18.41
C LYS A 23 -10.61 10.22 17.85
N LEU A 24 -10.89 9.90 16.59
CA LEU A 24 -10.23 8.82 15.85
C LEU A 24 -9.59 9.39 14.58
N CYS A 25 -8.46 8.79 14.17
CA CYS A 25 -7.82 9.02 12.88
C CYS A 25 -7.75 7.71 12.06
N PRO A 26 -8.90 7.18 11.56
CA PRO A 26 -8.94 5.84 10.96
C PRO A 26 -8.00 5.68 9.75
N ALA A 27 -7.91 6.72 8.91
CA ALA A 27 -7.03 6.74 7.74
C ALA A 27 -5.52 6.77 8.08
N ALA A 28 -5.16 7.22 9.29
CA ALA A 28 -3.77 7.33 9.74
C ALA A 28 -3.39 6.20 10.73
N ASN A 29 -4.34 5.38 11.18
CA ASN A 29 -4.04 4.30 12.11
C ASN A 29 -3.35 3.13 11.38
N PRO A 30 -2.14 2.72 11.79
CA PRO A 30 -1.47 1.58 11.19
C PRO A 30 -2.09 0.26 11.67
N PHE A 31 -2.27 -0.67 10.75
CA PHE A 31 -2.54 -2.08 11.12
C PHE A 31 -1.32 -2.73 11.78
N ARG A 32 -0.13 -2.14 11.59
CA ARG A 32 1.18 -2.62 12.03
C ARG A 32 1.60 -3.92 11.36
N LYS A 33 0.80 -4.98 11.51
CA LYS A 33 1.11 -6.30 10.96
C LYS A 33 -0.14 -7.07 10.53
N VAL A 34 -0.09 -7.61 9.31
CA VAL A 34 -1.02 -8.60 8.76
C VAL A 34 -0.18 -9.81 8.36
N GLN A 35 -0.57 -11.05 8.69
CA GLN A 35 0.29 -12.21 8.46
C GLN A 35 -0.50 -13.48 8.14
N GLY A 36 0.09 -14.33 7.28
CA GLY A 36 -0.37 -15.70 7.06
C GLY A 36 -1.61 -15.76 6.17
N ASN A 37 -1.68 -14.86 5.20
CA ASN A 37 -2.87 -14.73 4.35
C ASN A 37 -2.71 -15.52 3.06
N TYR A 38 -3.83 -16.01 2.56
CA TYR A 38 -3.95 -16.66 1.27
C TYR A 38 -5.24 -16.18 0.61
N PHE A 39 -5.10 -15.34 -0.42
CA PHE A 39 -6.21 -14.76 -1.16
C PHE A 39 -6.22 -15.29 -2.58
N HIS A 40 -7.41 -15.61 -3.10
CA HIS A 40 -7.53 -16.17 -4.43
C HIS A 40 -8.88 -15.93 -5.11
N ASN A 41 -8.90 -15.95 -6.45
CA ASN A 41 -10.12 -15.89 -7.28
C ASN A 41 -11.00 -14.65 -7.06
N ASN A 42 -10.41 -13.52 -6.67
CA ASN A 42 -11.15 -12.27 -6.54
C ASN A 42 -11.22 -11.54 -7.90
N GLN A 43 -12.39 -11.01 -8.24
CA GLN A 43 -12.64 -10.20 -9.44
C GLN A 43 -11.91 -8.84 -9.40
N GLY A 44 -11.45 -8.43 -8.22
CA GLY A 44 -10.59 -7.28 -7.99
C GLY A 44 -9.39 -7.68 -7.13
N PHE A 45 -9.14 -6.92 -6.07
CA PHE A 45 -8.06 -7.10 -5.11
C PHE A 45 -8.25 -8.33 -4.20
N GLY A 46 -7.16 -9.01 -3.82
CA GLY A 46 -7.14 -9.90 -2.66
C GLY A 46 -6.81 -9.12 -1.39
N PHE A 47 -5.66 -8.48 -1.33
CA PHE A 47 -5.34 -7.50 -0.31
C PHE A 47 -5.61 -6.09 -0.82
N TYR A 48 -6.66 -5.45 -0.31
CA TYR A 48 -6.97 -4.06 -0.60
C TYR A 48 -6.57 -3.19 0.59
N HIS A 49 -5.43 -2.50 0.46
CA HIS A 49 -5.07 -1.46 1.42
C HIS A 49 -6.03 -0.28 1.21
N PRO A 50 -6.61 0.26 2.29
CA PRO A 50 -7.63 1.28 2.22
C PRO A 50 -7.28 2.47 1.35
N HIS A 51 -8.23 2.77 0.46
CA HIS A 51 -8.33 4.02 -0.26
C HIS A 51 -8.20 5.19 0.72
N LYS A 52 -7.27 6.12 0.43
CA LYS A 52 -6.93 7.31 1.24
C LYS A 52 -6.40 7.00 2.65
N SER A 53 -5.69 5.88 2.84
CA SER A 53 -5.03 5.61 4.11
C SER A 53 -3.51 5.79 4.02
N TYR A 54 -2.99 6.61 4.92
CA TYR A 54 -1.56 6.86 5.04
C TYR A 54 -1.18 6.68 6.50
N PRO A 55 -0.83 5.46 6.91
CA PRO A 55 -0.54 5.17 8.30
C PRO A 55 0.58 6.05 8.89
N THR A 56 0.34 6.60 10.07
CA THR A 56 1.27 7.44 10.84
C THR A 56 1.45 6.91 12.26
N ARG A 57 2.39 7.48 13.01
CA ARG A 57 2.56 7.15 14.43
C ARG A 57 1.52 7.88 15.29
N VAL A 58 0.25 7.55 15.06
CA VAL A 58 -0.87 8.11 15.83
C VAL A 58 -0.65 7.87 17.32
N GLN A 59 -0.71 8.95 18.09
CA GLN A 59 -0.63 8.93 19.55
C GLN A 59 -2.04 8.85 20.11
N THR A 60 -2.26 7.88 20.98
CA THR A 60 -3.54 7.65 21.65
C THR A 60 -3.40 7.71 23.17
N ASP A 61 -4.48 8.04 23.86
CA ASP A 61 -4.60 7.90 25.30
C ASP A 61 -4.87 6.44 25.72
N GLY A 62 -5.08 6.22 27.02
CA GLY A 62 -5.37 4.88 27.58
C GLY A 62 -6.69 4.27 27.12
N ASN A 63 -7.58 5.04 26.48
CA ASN A 63 -8.84 4.58 25.91
C ASN A 63 -8.75 4.34 24.39
N GLY A 64 -7.56 4.49 23.79
CA GLY A 64 -7.36 4.37 22.35
C GLY A 64 -7.86 5.57 21.55
N MET A 65 -8.18 6.68 22.21
CA MET A 65 -8.60 7.92 21.54
C MET A 65 -7.38 8.77 21.21
N VAL A 66 -7.41 9.49 20.09
CA VAL A 66 -6.29 10.38 19.68
C VAL A 66 -6.00 11.41 20.77
N SER A 67 -4.77 11.39 21.29
CA SER A 67 -4.28 12.31 22.32
C SER A 67 -3.52 13.50 21.75
N ASP A 68 -2.90 13.33 20.57
CA ASP A 68 -2.27 14.40 19.79
C ASP A 68 -2.72 14.33 18.33
N TRP A 69 -3.40 15.36 17.85
CA TRP A 69 -3.89 15.41 16.47
C TRP A 69 -2.78 15.63 15.43
N ASN A 70 -1.66 16.23 15.82
CA ASN A 70 -0.52 16.39 14.92
C ASN A 70 0.10 15.03 14.58
N SER A 71 -0.01 14.05 15.47
CA SER A 71 0.42 12.68 15.21
C SER A 71 -0.37 11.96 14.10
N CYS A 72 -1.53 12.50 13.68
CA CYS A 72 -2.27 12.01 12.51
C CYS A 72 -1.74 12.61 11.19
N LEU A 73 -0.90 13.65 11.26
CA LEU A 73 -0.28 14.27 10.10
C LEU A 73 0.84 13.39 9.55
N GLY A 74 1.01 13.42 8.23
CA GLY A 74 2.10 12.68 7.58
C GLY A 74 3.48 13.19 7.97
N PHE A 75 3.57 14.43 8.42
CA PHE A 75 4.77 15.10 8.91
C PHE A 75 4.43 15.84 10.20
N ASP A 76 5.39 15.95 11.11
CA ASP A 76 5.27 16.80 12.28
C ASP A 76 5.31 18.29 11.82
N PRO A 77 4.30 19.11 12.16
CA PRO A 77 4.20 20.47 11.64
C PRO A 77 5.19 21.46 12.28
N THR A 78 5.86 21.07 13.37
CA THR A 78 6.82 21.91 14.10
C THR A 78 8.24 21.63 13.64
N THR A 79 8.58 20.35 13.46
CA THR A 79 9.93 19.88 13.14
C THR A 79 10.11 19.56 11.66
N GLY A 80 9.00 19.28 10.94
CA GLY A 80 9.03 18.77 9.57
C GLY A 80 9.35 17.28 9.47
N ASP A 81 9.52 16.58 10.60
CA ASP A 81 9.91 15.19 10.62
C ASP A 81 8.84 14.27 10.02
N ASP A 82 9.28 13.26 9.27
CA ASP A 82 8.38 12.25 8.73
C ASP A 82 7.73 11.42 9.85
N ASN A 83 6.40 11.34 9.77
CA ASN A 83 5.57 10.69 10.77
C ASN A 83 4.98 9.36 10.28
N SER A 84 5.53 8.75 9.21
CA SER A 84 5.01 7.49 8.70
C SER A 84 5.12 6.36 9.72
N ALA A 85 4.20 5.41 9.62
CA ALA A 85 4.24 4.15 10.35
C ALA A 85 3.97 2.98 9.40
N GLU A 86 4.89 2.03 9.35
CA GLU A 86 4.77 0.90 8.44
C GLU A 86 3.63 -0.06 8.85
N THR A 87 2.90 -0.56 7.85
CA THR A 87 2.10 -1.78 7.93
C THR A 87 2.82 -2.89 7.19
N VAL A 88 3.22 -3.94 7.91
CA VAL A 88 3.91 -5.08 7.32
C VAL A 88 2.92 -6.19 7.00
N VAL A 89 2.94 -6.69 5.78
CA VAL A 89 2.19 -7.87 5.33
C VAL A 89 3.18 -9.02 5.13
N GLU A 90 3.15 -10.00 6.03
CA GLU A 90 4.15 -11.09 6.06
C GLU A 90 3.55 -12.45 5.68
N ASN A 91 4.32 -13.28 4.97
CA ASN A 91 3.91 -14.64 4.59
C ASN A 91 2.53 -14.62 3.90
N HIS A 92 2.49 -14.00 2.73
CA HIS A 92 1.27 -13.59 2.03
C HIS A 92 1.21 -14.17 0.63
N THR A 93 0.03 -14.62 0.21
CA THR A 93 -0.18 -15.18 -1.13
C THR A 93 -1.40 -14.58 -1.81
N GLU A 94 -1.23 -14.11 -3.05
CA GLU A 94 -2.27 -13.59 -3.96
C GLU A 94 -2.32 -14.44 -5.23
N LEU A 95 -3.47 -15.07 -5.56
CA LEU A 95 -3.63 -15.93 -6.74
C LEU A 95 -4.89 -15.61 -7.57
N PHE A 96 -4.77 -15.68 -8.90
CA PHE A 96 -5.94 -15.63 -9.79
C PHE A 96 -6.81 -14.37 -9.60
N HIS A 97 -6.15 -13.22 -9.46
CA HIS A 97 -6.82 -11.93 -9.30
C HIS A 97 -6.82 -11.12 -10.59
N ASN A 98 -7.80 -10.22 -10.72
CA ASN A 98 -7.68 -9.16 -11.73
C ASN A 98 -6.62 -8.14 -11.30
N PHE A 99 -6.65 -7.73 -10.03
CA PHE A 99 -5.62 -6.92 -9.40
C PHE A 99 -5.16 -7.65 -8.13
N GLY A 100 -3.87 -7.87 -7.92
CA GLY A 100 -3.35 -8.54 -6.72
C GLY A 100 -3.44 -7.62 -5.50
N ALA A 101 -2.36 -7.51 -4.72
CA ALA A 101 -2.36 -6.57 -3.59
C ALA A 101 -2.30 -5.11 -4.07
N GLY A 102 -3.12 -4.24 -3.50
CA GLY A 102 -3.30 -2.93 -4.09
C GLY A 102 -4.22 -1.96 -3.35
N GLY A 103 -4.39 -0.78 -3.96
CA GLY A 103 -5.22 0.30 -3.47
C GLY A 103 -5.17 1.50 -4.41
N TYR A 104 -6.25 2.23 -4.58
CA TYR A 104 -6.21 3.41 -5.46
C TYR A 104 -5.39 4.56 -4.86
N ASP A 105 -5.39 4.69 -3.55
CA ASP A 105 -4.68 5.75 -2.87
C ASP A 105 -4.29 5.28 -1.48
N GLY A 106 -3.01 5.27 -1.14
CA GLY A 106 -2.57 4.85 0.19
C GLY A 106 -1.07 4.88 0.38
N GLY A 107 -0.55 4.17 1.39
CA GLY A 107 0.89 4.16 1.61
C GLY A 107 1.36 3.26 2.74
N GLU A 108 2.67 3.32 2.97
CA GLU A 108 3.34 2.74 4.14
C GLU A 108 3.17 1.22 4.33
N THR A 109 2.75 0.51 3.28
CA THR A 109 2.64 -0.95 3.28
C THR A 109 3.91 -1.59 2.73
N SER A 110 4.40 -2.64 3.41
CA SER A 110 5.54 -3.43 2.97
C SER A 110 5.19 -4.91 3.00
N PHE A 111 5.54 -5.64 1.95
CA PHE A 111 5.35 -7.08 1.83
C PHE A 111 6.65 -7.81 2.15
N ARG A 112 6.56 -8.87 2.96
CA ARG A 112 7.70 -9.72 3.29
C ARG A 112 7.35 -11.18 3.09
N ASN A 113 8.18 -11.93 2.38
CA ASN A 113 7.92 -13.34 2.06
C ASN A 113 6.55 -13.50 1.37
N ALA A 114 6.31 -12.73 0.31
CA ALA A 114 5.01 -12.70 -0.36
C ALA A 114 5.08 -13.29 -1.77
N VAL A 115 4.04 -14.03 -2.16
CA VAL A 115 3.89 -14.62 -3.49
C VAL A 115 2.70 -13.96 -4.20
N PHE A 116 2.95 -13.49 -5.41
CA PHE A 116 1.93 -12.90 -6.29
C PHE A 116 1.91 -13.71 -7.59
N ALA A 117 0.86 -14.47 -7.85
CA ALA A 117 0.83 -15.33 -9.02
C ALA A 117 -0.50 -15.38 -9.77
N PHE A 118 -0.40 -15.69 -11.06
CA PHE A 118 -1.55 -15.94 -11.93
C PHE A 118 -2.58 -14.80 -11.98
N ALA A 119 -2.14 -13.56 -11.73
CA ALA A 119 -3.00 -12.39 -11.79
C ALA A 119 -2.88 -11.66 -13.13
N LEU A 120 -3.93 -10.94 -13.54
CA LEU A 120 -3.81 -9.96 -14.62
C LEU A 120 -2.78 -8.90 -14.22
N ALA A 121 -2.93 -8.32 -13.02
CA ALA A 121 -1.92 -7.49 -12.37
C ALA A 121 -1.49 -8.07 -11.03
N GLY A 122 -0.20 -8.39 -10.85
CA GLY A 122 0.31 -8.98 -9.59
C GLY A 122 0.21 -8.04 -8.37
N ASN A 123 0.18 -6.74 -8.62
CA ASN A 123 -0.03 -5.68 -7.64
C ASN A 123 -0.56 -4.44 -8.37
N TYR A 124 -1.26 -3.56 -7.66
CA TYR A 124 -1.90 -2.39 -8.30
C TYR A 124 -2.10 -1.23 -7.32
N TYR A 125 -1.35 -0.14 -7.50
CA TYR A 125 -1.56 1.09 -6.74
C TYR A 125 -1.53 2.31 -7.65
N LYS A 126 -2.55 3.19 -7.57
CA LYS A 126 -2.54 4.43 -8.37
C LYS A 126 -1.69 5.53 -7.75
N THR A 127 -1.89 5.77 -6.45
CA THR A 127 -1.09 6.70 -5.67
C THR A 127 -0.59 5.99 -4.43
N PHE A 128 0.72 6.01 -4.23
CA PHE A 128 1.36 5.41 -3.08
C PHE A 128 2.38 6.37 -2.45
N ARG A 129 2.30 6.54 -1.13
CA ARG A 129 3.29 7.26 -0.33
C ARG A 129 4.17 6.28 0.45
N ARG A 130 5.46 6.60 0.52
CA ARG A 130 6.38 6.02 1.51
C ARG A 130 7.13 7.12 2.25
N GLY A 131 7.09 7.06 3.56
CA GLY A 131 7.92 7.87 4.44
C GLY A 131 9.30 7.26 4.65
N SER A 132 10.20 8.05 5.22
CA SER A 132 11.59 7.65 5.51
C SER A 132 11.72 6.51 6.53
N ARG A 133 10.64 6.18 7.24
CA ARG A 133 10.62 5.18 8.31
C ARG A 133 9.97 3.85 7.90
N THR A 134 9.66 3.71 6.62
CA THR A 134 9.04 2.52 6.04
C THR A 134 10.10 1.81 5.21
N GLY A 135 10.21 0.48 5.33
CA GLY A 135 11.32 -0.29 4.75
C GLY A 135 11.26 -0.43 3.22
N PRO A 136 11.76 -1.53 2.64
CA PRO A 136 11.48 -1.87 1.26
C PRO A 136 9.98 -2.12 1.03
N TYR A 137 9.49 -1.86 -0.20
CA TYR A 137 8.11 -2.20 -0.55
C TYR A 137 7.91 -3.72 -0.57
N CYS A 138 8.88 -4.44 -1.11
CA CYS A 138 8.91 -5.90 -1.09
C CYS A 138 10.26 -6.38 -0.57
N THR A 139 10.24 -7.40 0.30
CA THR A 139 11.44 -8.12 0.75
C THR A 139 11.19 -9.61 0.62
N ASN A 140 12.05 -10.32 -0.11
CA ASN A 140 11.90 -11.76 -0.37
C ASN A 140 10.53 -12.09 -1.01
N CYS A 141 10.16 -11.36 -2.06
CA CYS A 141 8.90 -11.56 -2.75
C CYS A 141 9.07 -12.31 -4.07
N PHE A 142 8.03 -13.01 -4.49
CA PHE A 142 8.02 -13.82 -5.70
C PHE A 142 6.82 -13.48 -6.57
N TYR A 143 7.07 -12.90 -7.74
CA TYR A 143 6.05 -12.65 -8.74
C TYR A 143 6.21 -13.68 -9.85
N THR A 144 5.18 -14.50 -10.08
CA THR A 144 5.24 -15.53 -11.13
C THR A 144 3.96 -15.64 -11.95
N ASN A 145 4.08 -15.92 -13.25
CA ASN A 145 2.93 -16.18 -14.13
C ASN A 145 1.86 -15.07 -14.12
N ASN A 146 2.28 -13.81 -13.93
CA ASN A 146 1.40 -12.64 -14.02
C ASN A 146 1.43 -12.08 -15.44
N LEU A 147 0.32 -11.53 -15.94
CA LEU A 147 0.36 -10.81 -17.22
C LEU A 147 1.18 -9.53 -17.06
N HIS A 148 0.79 -8.68 -16.10
CA HIS A 148 1.35 -7.36 -15.89
C HIS A 148 1.58 -7.07 -14.40
N PRO A 149 2.65 -7.53 -13.73
CA PRO A 149 3.01 -6.96 -12.43
C PRO A 149 3.14 -5.43 -12.56
N MET A 150 2.38 -4.65 -11.79
CA MET A 150 2.33 -3.19 -11.92
C MET A 150 2.92 -2.57 -10.67
N ALA A 151 4.13 -2.03 -10.79
CA ALA A 151 4.74 -1.30 -9.69
C ALA A 151 3.87 -0.07 -9.34
N PRO A 152 3.74 0.27 -8.05
CA PRO A 152 2.90 1.39 -7.64
C PRO A 152 3.26 2.71 -8.32
N GLY A 153 2.25 3.53 -8.63
CA GLY A 153 2.44 4.95 -8.94
C GLY A 153 2.64 5.78 -7.67
N GLY A 154 3.36 6.90 -7.74
CA GLY A 154 3.59 7.76 -6.58
C GLY A 154 4.85 8.62 -6.68
N SER A 155 5.03 9.52 -5.72
CA SER A 155 6.27 10.31 -5.61
C SER A 155 7.12 9.77 -4.47
N CYS A 156 7.57 8.52 -4.60
CA CYS A 156 8.42 7.89 -3.61
C CYS A 156 9.37 6.86 -4.24
N MET A 157 10.31 6.38 -3.42
CA MET A 157 11.21 5.29 -3.78
C MET A 157 10.56 3.95 -3.45
N PHE A 158 10.52 3.04 -4.42
CA PHE A 158 10.08 1.66 -4.28
C PHE A 158 11.29 0.74 -4.33
N GLU A 159 11.69 0.25 -3.17
CA GLU A 159 12.72 -0.78 -3.09
C GLU A 159 12.09 -2.18 -3.14
N PHE A 160 12.59 -2.99 -4.08
CA PHE A 160 12.33 -4.42 -4.21
C PHE A 160 13.60 -5.16 -3.81
N LYS A 161 13.63 -5.62 -2.56
CA LYS A 161 14.77 -6.33 -1.99
C LYS A 161 14.57 -7.84 -2.10
N ASP A 162 15.57 -8.57 -2.54
CA ASP A 162 15.57 -10.03 -2.69
C ASP A 162 14.30 -10.51 -3.45
N THR A 163 13.82 -9.75 -4.43
CA THR A 163 12.53 -9.98 -5.09
C THR A 163 12.75 -10.50 -6.51
N VAL A 164 12.05 -11.59 -6.84
CA VAL A 164 12.12 -12.23 -8.17
C VAL A 164 10.84 -11.99 -8.94
N PHE A 165 11.00 -11.69 -10.24
CA PHE A 165 9.95 -11.65 -11.24
C PHE A 165 10.22 -12.73 -12.28
N GLU A 166 9.42 -13.79 -12.28
CA GLU A 166 9.53 -14.95 -13.16
C GLU A 166 8.27 -15.07 -14.03
N ASP A 167 8.38 -15.55 -15.27
CA ASP A 167 7.23 -15.85 -16.12
C ASP A 167 6.19 -14.71 -16.22
N THR A 168 6.65 -13.46 -16.12
CA THR A 168 5.80 -12.27 -16.23
C THR A 168 5.70 -11.88 -17.70
N LEU A 169 4.56 -12.13 -18.35
CA LEU A 169 4.42 -12.09 -19.81
C LEU A 169 4.86 -10.76 -20.42
N TYR A 170 4.51 -9.65 -19.79
CA TYR A 170 4.83 -8.30 -20.27
C TYR A 170 5.90 -7.59 -19.42
N GLY A 171 6.58 -8.34 -18.54
CA GLY A 171 7.55 -7.78 -17.60
C GLY A 171 6.92 -6.91 -16.50
N LEU A 172 7.75 -6.35 -15.63
CA LEU A 172 7.33 -5.39 -14.60
C LEU A 172 7.01 -4.04 -15.24
N MET A 173 5.76 -3.59 -15.09
CA MET A 173 5.34 -2.27 -15.52
C MET A 173 5.62 -1.25 -14.43
N ILE A 174 6.60 -0.38 -14.67
CA ILE A 174 6.95 0.76 -13.80
C ILE A 174 6.15 2.00 -14.18
N ASN A 175 5.85 2.86 -13.19
CA ASN A 175 5.07 4.09 -13.39
C ASN A 175 3.69 3.89 -14.05
N HIS A 176 3.01 2.77 -13.74
CA HIS A 176 1.74 2.41 -14.37
C HIS A 176 0.63 3.48 -14.20
N HIS A 177 0.60 4.19 -13.06
CA HIS A 177 -0.39 5.22 -12.75
C HIS A 177 0.26 6.55 -12.40
N CYS A 178 0.89 7.15 -13.41
CA CYS A 178 1.36 8.52 -13.33
C CYS A 178 0.59 9.32 -14.38
N GLY A 179 -0.01 10.45 -13.99
CA GLY A 179 -1.11 11.17 -14.66
C GLY A 179 -0.95 11.62 -16.13
N ASN A 180 -0.14 10.95 -16.94
CA ASN A 180 0.10 11.17 -18.36
C ASN A 180 -1.14 10.92 -19.25
N ASN A 181 -2.15 10.19 -18.79
CA ASN A 181 -3.31 9.78 -19.60
C ASN A 181 -4.66 10.34 -19.12
N ASN A 182 -4.71 11.56 -18.57
CA ASN A 182 -5.93 12.18 -18.00
C ASN A 182 -6.57 11.42 -16.82
N GLU A 183 -5.85 10.49 -16.18
CA GLU A 183 -6.33 9.88 -14.95
C GLU A 183 -6.30 10.89 -13.81
N TRP A 184 -7.48 11.22 -13.27
CA TRP A 184 -7.66 12.20 -12.19
C TRP A 184 -7.07 11.73 -10.85
N THR A 185 -6.76 10.43 -10.76
CA THR A 185 -6.14 9.76 -9.61
C THR A 185 -4.86 9.08 -10.08
N GLY A 186 -3.72 9.66 -9.76
CA GLY A 186 -2.40 9.14 -10.11
C GLY A 186 -1.35 9.98 -9.42
N GLY A 187 -0.31 9.35 -8.90
CA GLY A 187 0.83 10.08 -8.33
C GLY A 187 1.56 10.92 -9.39
N LEU A 188 2.40 11.86 -8.96
CA LEU A 188 3.36 12.48 -9.90
C LEU A 188 4.22 11.37 -10.51
N CYS A 189 4.65 11.52 -11.76
CA CYS A 189 5.58 10.61 -12.47
C CYS A 189 7.02 10.67 -11.90
N ALA A 190 7.16 10.62 -10.58
CA ALA A 190 8.42 10.78 -9.86
C ALA A 190 8.76 9.55 -8.99
N SER A 191 8.23 8.38 -9.35
CA SER A 191 8.62 7.14 -8.68
C SER A 191 10.07 6.80 -9.02
N HIS A 192 10.81 6.36 -8.01
CA HIS A 192 12.15 5.80 -8.19
C HIS A 192 12.08 4.31 -7.84
N PHE A 193 12.62 3.45 -8.68
CA PHE A 193 12.62 2.01 -8.44
C PHE A 193 14.05 1.55 -8.15
N TRP A 194 14.22 0.83 -7.05
CA TRP A 194 15.51 0.35 -6.57
C TRP A 194 15.43 -1.16 -6.35
N PHE A 195 16.31 -1.92 -6.98
CA PHE A 195 16.33 -3.38 -6.88
C PHE A 195 17.63 -3.79 -6.19
N THR A 196 17.53 -4.59 -5.13
CA THR A 196 18.66 -5.02 -4.32
C THR A 196 18.58 -6.50 -3.99
N GLY A 197 19.76 -7.13 -3.84
CA GLY A 197 19.87 -8.58 -3.64
C GLY A 197 19.90 -9.32 -4.96
#